data_AF-A0A1B6JKR4-F1
#
_entry.id   AF-A0A1B6JKR4-F1
#
_cell.length_a   1.000
_cell.length_b   1.000
_cell.length_c   1.000
_cell.angle_alpha   90.00
_cell.angle_beta   90.00
_cell.angle_gamma   90.00
#
_symmetry.space_group_name_H-M   'P 1'
#
loop_
_entity.id
_entity.type
_entity.pdbx_description
1 polymer ?
#
loop_
_entity_poly.entity_id
_entity_poly.type
_entity_poly.pdbx_seq_one_letter_code
_entity_poly.pdbx_strand_id
1 'polypeptide(L)'
;FRALTDLDSEDPSVKPLLDLYNSVNSGGSRLEVVQVFIPPWVGFRQCGDPDLPRMFRQSYVGVPWYTMPIDDEVKWVRLKHRCRGKVGMLVLLCALSGKVLHKDASERLEEDPQGQKFPWLPRPVPLVMCEAAQ
;
A
#
# COMPACT_ATOMS: atom_id res chain seq x y z
N PHE A 1 6.27 -11.70 -13.48
CA PHE A 1 5.97 -12.54 -12.31
C PHE A 1 7.23 -12.63 -11.48
N ARG A 2 7.33 -11.91 -10.36
CA ARG A 2 8.46 -12.04 -9.45
C ARG A 2 8.06 -13.10 -8.42
N ALA A 3 8.70 -14.25 -8.48
CA ALA A 3 8.49 -15.32 -7.51
C ALA A 3 8.94 -14.82 -6.14
N LEU A 4 8.16 -15.12 -5.11
CA LEU A 4 8.44 -14.81 -3.70
C LEU A 4 9.61 -15.64 -3.13
N THR A 5 10.59 -16.02 -3.96
CA THR A 5 11.71 -16.90 -3.60
C THR A 5 13.00 -16.17 -3.26
N ASP A 6 13.07 -14.85 -3.46
CA ASP A 6 14.23 -14.05 -3.04
C ASP A 6 13.99 -13.47 -1.64
N LEU A 7 13.95 -14.35 -0.63
CA LEU A 7 13.69 -14.02 0.79
C LEU A 7 14.84 -13.25 1.48
N ASP A 8 15.98 -13.07 0.82
CA ASP A 8 17.10 -12.22 1.27
C ASP A 8 17.16 -10.86 0.56
N SER A 9 16.27 -10.62 -0.42
CA SER A 9 16.12 -9.29 -1.02
C SER A 9 15.11 -8.53 -0.16
N GLU A 10 15.59 -7.55 0.61
CA GLU A 10 14.77 -6.42 1.05
C GLU A 10 13.83 -6.05 -0.11
N ASP A 11 12.51 -6.17 0.08
CA ASP A 11 11.57 -5.87 -0.98
C ASP A 11 11.83 -4.41 -1.37
N PRO A 12 12.21 -4.12 -2.63
CA PRO A 12 12.64 -2.80 -3.03
C PRO A 12 11.54 -1.75 -2.86
N SER A 13 10.28 -2.18 -2.69
CA SER A 13 9.14 -1.30 -2.41
C SER A 13 9.02 -0.89 -0.93
N VAL A 14 9.65 -1.63 0.00
CA VAL A 14 9.53 -1.37 1.45
C VAL A 14 10.30 -0.12 1.86
N LYS A 15 11.53 0.06 1.36
CA LYS A 15 12.35 1.21 1.75
C LYS A 15 11.72 2.56 1.35
N PRO A 16 11.28 2.79 0.10
CA PRO A 16 10.60 4.03 -0.27
C PRO A 16 9.34 4.27 0.57
N LEU A 17 8.56 3.22 0.84
CA LEU A 17 7.35 3.32 1.65
C LEU A 17 7.66 3.68 3.11
N LEU A 18 8.75 3.14 3.67
CA LEU A 18 9.22 3.46 5.01
C LEU A 18 9.69 4.91 5.12
N ASP A 19 10.44 5.39 4.12
CA ASP A 19 10.88 6.79 4.06
C ASP A 19 9.67 7.74 4.00
N LEU A 20 8.66 7.42 3.17
CA LEU A 20 7.40 8.15 3.12
C LEU A 20 6.66 8.12 4.47
N TYR A 21 6.51 6.94 5.06
CA TYR A 21 5.81 6.76 6.34
C TYR A 21 6.43 7.62 7.44
N ASN A 22 7.75 7.60 7.55
CA ASN A 22 8.48 8.37 8.56
C ASN A 22 8.36 9.88 8.28
N SER A 23 8.49 10.31 7.03
CA SER A 23 8.37 11.72 6.65
C SER A 23 6.98 12.28 6.97
N VAL A 24 5.92 11.57 6.53
CA VAL A 24 4.53 12.01 6.73
C VAL A 24 4.17 12.04 8.21
N ASN A 25 4.54 11.02 8.98
CA ASN A 25 4.21 10.92 10.41
C ASN A 25 5.08 11.79 11.32
N SER A 26 6.26 12.22 10.86
CA SER A 26 7.06 13.22 11.57
C SER A 26 6.55 14.65 11.33
N GLY A 27 5.76 14.85 10.28
CA GLY A 27 5.09 16.13 9.99
C GLY A 27 3.81 16.35 10.81
N GLY A 28 2.92 17.20 10.30
CA GLY A 28 1.58 17.43 10.87
C GLY A 28 0.48 16.52 10.31
N SER A 29 0.83 15.61 9.39
CA SER A 29 -0.09 14.66 8.78
C SER A 29 0.04 13.28 9.44
N ARG A 30 -0.90 12.38 9.16
CA ARG A 30 -0.85 11.00 9.66
C ARG A 30 -1.11 10.00 8.54
N LEU A 31 -0.21 9.03 8.41
CA LEU A 31 -0.30 7.92 7.46
C LEU A 31 -0.23 6.61 8.25
N GLU A 32 -1.25 5.78 8.05
CA GLU A 32 -1.31 4.41 8.57
C GLU A 32 -1.25 3.46 7.37
N VAL A 33 -0.40 2.44 7.46
CA VAL A 33 -0.29 1.40 6.43
C VAL A 33 -0.84 0.09 6.99
N VAL A 34 -1.58 -0.64 6.16
CA VAL A 34 -2.06 -1.98 6.48
C VAL A 34 -1.59 -2.92 5.37
N GLN A 35 -0.60 -3.75 5.71
CA GLN A 35 -0.06 -4.76 4.82
C GLN A 35 -1.06 -5.91 4.68
N VAL A 36 -1.31 -6.31 3.44
CA VAL A 36 -2.21 -7.41 3.11
C VAL A 36 -1.38 -8.51 2.47
N PHE A 37 -1.21 -9.61 3.19
CA PHE A 37 -0.50 -10.78 2.68
C PHE A 37 -1.43 -11.59 1.75
N ILE A 38 -1.10 -11.63 0.47
CA ILE A 38 -1.85 -12.41 -0.53
C ILE A 38 -1.01 -13.64 -0.88
N PRO A 39 -1.40 -14.86 -0.44
CA PRO A 39 -0.65 -16.06 -0.78
C PRO A 39 -0.73 -16.36 -2.29
N PRO A 40 0.31 -16.94 -2.90
CA PRO A 40 0.37 -17.17 -4.35
C PRO A 40 -0.66 -18.19 -4.88
N TRP A 41 -1.27 -19.01 -4.02
CA TRP A 41 -2.16 -20.12 -4.38
C TRP A 41 -3.63 -19.90 -3.98
N VAL A 42 -4.20 -18.73 -4.27
CA VAL A 42 -5.63 -18.50 -4.02
C VAL A 42 -6.46 -19.10 -5.16
N GLY A 43 -6.90 -20.33 -4.99
CA GLY A 43 -7.82 -20.96 -5.94
C GLY A 43 -8.07 -22.46 -5.74
N PHE A 44 -7.14 -23.19 -5.13
CA PHE A 44 -7.34 -24.60 -4.79
C PHE A 44 -6.64 -24.88 -3.47
N ARG A 45 -7.44 -25.17 -2.44
CA ARG A 45 -7.10 -25.83 -1.17
C ARG A 45 -5.63 -26.26 -1.08
N GLN A 46 -4.83 -25.52 -0.32
CA GLN A 46 -3.78 -26.09 0.53
C GLN A 46 -3.66 -25.24 1.80
N CYS A 47 -4.64 -25.42 2.68
CA CYS A 47 -4.42 -25.27 4.12
C CYS A 47 -3.31 -26.26 4.48
N GLY A 48 -2.04 -25.81 4.59
CA GLY A 48 -0.95 -26.71 4.98
C GLY A 48 0.46 -26.41 4.48
N ASP A 49 0.75 -25.28 3.84
CA ASP A 49 2.16 -24.88 3.67
C ASP A 49 2.76 -24.56 5.06
N PRO A 50 3.68 -25.38 5.58
CA PRO A 50 4.24 -25.19 6.92
C PRO A 50 5.12 -23.93 7.01
N ASP A 51 5.58 -23.39 5.88
CA ASP A 51 6.44 -22.22 5.83
C ASP A 51 5.65 -20.90 5.72
N LEU A 52 4.36 -20.97 5.40
CA LEU A 52 3.49 -19.80 5.30
C LEU A 52 3.51 -18.91 6.55
N PRO A 53 3.42 -19.42 7.79
CA PRO A 53 3.53 -18.59 8.99
C PRO A 53 4.91 -17.92 9.14
N ARG A 54 5.97 -18.60 8.69
CA ARG A 54 7.35 -18.07 8.72
C ARG A 54 7.50 -16.93 7.72
N MET A 55 7.05 -17.13 6.48
CA MET A 55 7.06 -16.10 5.43
C MET A 55 6.22 -14.89 5.83
N PHE A 56 5.02 -15.13 6.38
CA PHE A 56 4.16 -14.07 6.90
C PHE A 56 4.89 -13.24 7.94
N ARG A 57 5.47 -13.87 8.97
CA ARG A 57 6.25 -13.17 10.02
C ARG A 57 7.38 -12.32 9.44
N GLN A 58 8.19 -12.91 8.57
CA GLN A 58 9.32 -12.23 7.96
C GLN A 58 8.89 -10.99 7.16
N SER A 59 7.72 -11.02 6.52
CA SER A 59 7.23 -9.92 5.68
C SER A 59 6.91 -8.62 6.42
N TYR A 60 6.78 -8.64 7.75
CA TYR A 60 6.51 -7.44 8.56
C TYR A 60 7.48 -7.27 9.73
N VAL A 61 8.59 -8.00 9.75
CA VAL A 61 9.65 -7.69 10.72
C VAL A 61 10.30 -6.37 10.32
N GLY A 62 10.45 -5.45 11.28
CA GLY A 62 11.19 -4.20 11.09
C GLY A 62 10.40 -3.05 10.46
N VAL A 63 9.11 -3.23 10.17
CA VAL A 63 8.24 -2.17 9.64
C VAL A 63 7.31 -1.61 10.73
N PRO A 64 7.00 -0.30 10.70
CA PRO A 64 6.23 0.36 11.76
C PRO A 64 4.70 0.24 11.60
N TRP A 65 4.24 -0.47 10.58
CA TRP A 65 2.83 -0.50 10.18
C TRP A 65 2.12 -1.81 10.54
N TYR A 66 0.80 -1.82 10.39
CA TYR A 66 -0.02 -2.98 10.72
C TYR A 66 0.02 -4.02 9.60
N THR A 67 -0.14 -5.28 9.99
CA THR A 67 -0.36 -6.38 9.05
C THR A 67 -1.71 -7.03 9.32
N MET A 68 -2.40 -7.40 8.25
CA MET A 68 -3.65 -8.12 8.34
C MET A 68 -3.41 -9.59 8.72
N PRO A 69 -4.18 -10.16 9.65
CA PRO A 69 -4.06 -11.58 9.98
C PRO A 69 -4.26 -12.47 8.75
N ILE A 70 -3.40 -13.48 8.61
CA ILE A 70 -3.44 -14.39 7.46
C ILE A 70 -4.70 -15.26 7.42
N ASP A 71 -5.28 -15.55 8.58
CA ASP A 71 -6.46 -16.42 8.72
C ASP A 71 -7.77 -15.71 8.31
N ASP A 72 -7.75 -14.38 8.17
CA ASP A 72 -8.92 -13.56 7.88
C ASP A 72 -9.23 -13.51 6.36
N GLU A 73 -9.42 -14.69 5.74
CA GLU A 73 -9.53 -14.84 4.29
C GLU A 73 -10.60 -13.96 3.66
N VAL A 74 -11.80 -14.02 4.24
CA VAL A 74 -12.96 -13.26 3.77
C VAL A 74 -12.66 -11.76 3.71
N LYS A 75 -11.93 -11.23 4.71
CA LYS A 75 -11.68 -9.79 4.77
C LYS A 75 -10.65 -9.37 3.72
N TRP A 76 -9.53 -10.11 3.57
CA TRP A 76 -8.51 -9.71 2.59
C TRP A 76 -8.98 -9.92 1.15
N VAL A 77 -9.79 -10.97 0.88
CA VAL A 77 -10.43 -11.19 -0.42
C VAL A 77 -11.37 -10.03 -0.76
N ARG A 78 -12.23 -9.62 0.17
CA ARG A 78 -13.13 -8.47 -0.03
C ARG A 78 -12.35 -7.19 -0.30
N LEU A 79 -11.24 -6.96 0.41
CA LEU A 79 -10.38 -5.79 0.22
C LEU A 79 -9.71 -5.81 -1.16
N LYS A 80 -9.14 -6.95 -1.56
CA LYS A 80 -8.57 -7.17 -2.89
C LYS A 80 -9.58 -6.85 -3.99
N HIS A 81 -10.81 -7.35 -3.89
CA HIS A 81 -11.86 -7.05 -4.88
C HIS A 81 -12.28 -5.58 -4.86
N ARG A 82 -12.50 -4.99 -3.68
CA ARG A 82 -12.93 -3.59 -3.52
C ARG A 82 -11.91 -2.62 -4.13
N CYS A 83 -10.63 -2.84 -3.84
CA CYS A 83 -9.55 -1.98 -4.29
C CYS A 83 -9.01 -2.36 -5.68
N ARG A 84 -9.49 -3.47 -6.27
CA ARG A 84 -8.88 -4.12 -7.44
C ARG A 84 -7.37 -4.38 -7.25
N GLY A 85 -7.01 -4.74 -6.01
CA GLY A 85 -5.64 -4.92 -5.56
C GLY A 85 -4.95 -6.06 -6.29
N LYS A 86 -3.66 -5.85 -6.56
CA LYS A 86 -2.73 -6.86 -7.09
C LYS A 86 -1.57 -7.03 -6.10
N VAL A 87 -0.85 -8.14 -6.20
CA VAL A 87 0.39 -8.33 -5.44
C VAL A 87 1.37 -7.20 -5.82
N GLY A 88 2.00 -6.56 -4.83
CA GLY A 88 2.92 -5.43 -5.02
C GLY A 88 2.26 -4.08 -5.31
N MET A 89 0.94 -3.95 -5.14
CA MET A 89 0.20 -2.71 -5.38
C MET A 89 -0.02 -1.93 -4.09
N LEU A 90 0.25 -0.62 -4.11
CA LEU A 90 -0.08 0.28 -3.02
C LEU A 90 -1.40 1.02 -3.31
N VAL A 91 -2.38 0.92 -2.41
CA VAL A 91 -3.68 1.60 -2.54
C VAL A 91 -3.80 2.67 -1.44
N LEU A 92 -4.05 3.92 -1.83
CA LEU A 92 -4.27 5.00 -0.87
C LEU A 92 -5.77 5.19 -0.60
N LEU A 93 -6.14 5.16 0.68
CA LEU A 93 -7.50 5.39 1.15
C LEU A 93 -7.58 6.64 2.03
N CYS A 94 -8.71 7.33 1.98
CA CYS A 94 -9.01 8.38 2.94
C CYS A 94 -9.46 7.74 4.27
N ALA A 95 -8.74 8.00 5.36
CA ALA A 95 -9.05 7.41 6.67
C ALA A 95 -10.47 7.75 7.17
N LEU A 96 -10.95 8.98 6.93
CA LEU A 96 -12.27 9.43 7.41
C LEU A 96 -13.44 8.86 6.60
N SER A 97 -13.30 8.79 5.28
CA SER A 97 -14.41 8.41 4.38
C SER A 97 -14.32 6.98 3.87
N GLY A 98 -13.17 6.32 4.02
CA GLY A 98 -12.87 5.02 3.43
C GLY A 98 -12.85 5.02 1.89
N LYS A 99 -12.91 6.19 1.24
CA LYS A 99 -12.86 6.31 -0.23
C LYS A 99 -11.46 6.04 -0.74
N VAL A 100 -11.36 5.41 -1.90
CA VAL A 100 -10.10 5.20 -2.62
C VAL A 100 -9.66 6.54 -3.21
N LEU A 101 -8.52 7.05 -2.74
CA LEU A 101 -7.89 8.26 -3.27
C LEU A 101 -7.04 7.90 -4.49
N HIS A 102 -6.19 6.88 -4.36
CA HIS A 102 -5.38 6.34 -5.46
C HIS A 102 -5.49 4.82 -5.48
N LYS A 103 -5.81 4.28 -6.66
CA LYS A 103 -5.85 2.83 -6.87
C LYS A 103 -4.45 2.25 -6.90
N ASP A 104 -3.55 2.90 -7.63
CA ASP A 104 -2.14 2.57 -7.68
C ASP A 104 -1.34 3.81 -7.28
N ALA A 105 -0.75 3.75 -6.08
CA ALA A 105 0.08 4.80 -5.54
C ALA A 105 1.57 4.45 -5.63
N SER A 106 1.93 3.29 -6.20
CA SER A 106 3.34 2.87 -6.31
C SER A 106 4.14 3.84 -7.18
N GLU A 107 3.61 4.25 -8.33
CA GLU A 107 4.24 5.25 -9.21
C GLU A 107 4.44 6.60 -8.49
N ARG A 108 3.46 7.04 -7.71
CA ARG A 108 3.56 8.30 -6.94
C ARG A 108 4.57 8.21 -5.80
N LEU A 109 4.68 7.05 -5.18
CA LEU A 109 5.68 6.78 -4.15
C LEU A 109 7.09 6.82 -4.74
N GLU A 110 7.27 6.29 -5.95
CA GLU A 110 8.54 6.36 -6.68
C GLU A 110 8.89 7.81 -7.07
N GLU A 111 7.91 8.60 -7.49
CA GLU A 111 8.10 10.01 -7.86
C GLU A 111 8.32 10.95 -6.66
N ASP A 112 7.68 10.67 -5.51
CA ASP A 112 7.70 11.50 -4.31
C ASP A 112 7.89 10.66 -3.03
N PRO A 113 9.08 10.05 -2.85
CA PRO A 113 9.36 9.16 -1.72
C PRO A 113 9.41 9.90 -0.38
N GLN A 114 9.60 11.22 -0.40
CA GLN A 114 9.59 12.06 0.80
C GLN A 114 8.18 12.60 1.14
N GLY A 115 7.19 12.36 0.27
CA GLY A 115 5.81 12.77 0.51
C GLY A 115 5.58 14.27 0.54
N GLN A 116 6.38 15.06 -0.18
CA GLN A 116 6.24 16.52 -0.20
C GLN A 116 4.87 16.96 -0.74
N LYS A 117 4.27 16.16 -1.63
CA LYS A 117 2.96 16.39 -2.23
C LYS A 117 1.91 15.41 -1.70
N PHE A 118 2.24 14.56 -0.72
CA PHE A 118 1.31 13.62 -0.12
C PHE A 118 0.09 14.38 0.46
N PRO A 119 -1.17 13.92 0.26
CA PRO A 119 -1.63 12.64 -0.29
C PRO A 119 -1.82 12.58 -1.83
N TRP A 120 -1.07 13.41 -2.58
CA TRP A 120 -1.07 13.48 -4.04
C TRP A 120 -2.44 13.72 -4.65
N LEU A 121 -3.25 14.53 -3.97
CA LEU A 121 -4.53 14.95 -4.51
C LEU A 121 -4.29 15.90 -5.69
N PRO A 122 -5.14 15.85 -6.73
CA PRO A 122 -5.09 16.87 -7.77
C PRO A 122 -5.21 18.23 -7.11
N ARG A 123 -4.29 19.15 -7.44
CA ARG A 123 -4.38 20.52 -6.96
C ARG A 123 -5.75 21.06 -7.39
N PRO A 124 -6.55 21.64 -6.48
CA PRO A 124 -7.76 22.32 -6.90
C PRO A 124 -7.33 23.35 -7.95
N VAL A 125 -7.99 23.32 -9.11
CA VAL A 125 -7.75 24.32 -10.15
C VAL A 125 -7.96 25.66 -9.48
N PRO A 126 -6.95 26.54 -9.38
CA PRO A 126 -7.24 27.89 -8.98
C PRO A 126 -8.20 28.45 -10.04
N LEU A 127 -9.14 29.29 -9.60
CA LEU A 127 -10.07 30.04 -10.44
C LEU A 127 -9.30 30.99 -11.38
N VAL A 128 -8.56 30.45 -12.36
CA VAL A 128 -7.77 31.22 -13.35
C VAL A 128 -8.41 31.17 -14.75
N MET A 129 -9.73 30.97 -14.82
CA MET A 129 -10.50 31.10 -16.06
C MET A 129 -11.28 32.42 -16.13
N CYS A 130 -10.98 33.41 -15.29
CA CYS A 130 -11.56 34.77 -15.42
C CYS A 130 -10.74 35.70 -16.32
N GLU A 131 -9.60 35.26 -16.87
CA GLU A 131 -8.70 36.11 -17.67
C GLU A 131 -8.59 35.62 -19.12
N ALA A 132 -9.72 35.32 -19.74
CA ALA A 132 -9.83 35.10 -21.20
C ALA A 132 -11.04 35.86 -21.79
N ALA A 133 -11.33 37.03 -21.24
CA ALA A 133 -12.34 37.96 -21.73
C ALA A 133 -11.83 39.41 -21.63
N GLN A 134 -10.75 39.73 -22.36
CA GLN A 134 -10.41 41.09 -22.78
C GLN A 134 -9.88 41.06 -24.20
#